data_AF-A0A4V5PNK8-F1
#
_entry.id   AF-A0A4V5PNK8-F1
#
_cell.length_a   1.000
_cell.length_b   1.000
_cell.length_c   1.000
_cell.angle_alpha   90.00
_cell.angle_beta   90.00
_cell.angle_gamma   90.00
#
_symmetry.space_group_name_H-M   'P 1'
#
loop_
_entity.id
_entity.type
_entity.pdbx_description
1 polymer ?
#
loop_
_entity_poly.entity_id
_entity_poly.type
_entity_poly.pdbx_seq_one_letter_code
_entity_poly.pdbx_strand_id
1 'polypeptide(L)'
;MIPPARLVSFVREAPFLAFVLLAPVAGCVLLTDVDERRIPKDHTSSASSSGSSSASTGAGGAGGQGGAGGAFSCTSDADCPGLASACGEPRCFEDGRCGFDNQPIGAPCDEGGAACDGKGQCVECTAGVHCASGKCGPDRTCIPATCSDAIENGDETDIDCGGSCVANCGPGAGCIADDDCVGGLCEAGTCAPTCKDGATNGEETGVDCGGPTCPACPLGVACEIDADCVSGFCEAGVCAAIPTCSDGVKNGSETDVDCGGSDCVKCGVGGACEGGIDCESTSCVAGVCAGPSCTDGVRNGDETGIDCGVVCPTGCAPGTPCTNGLDCASKICEGPAGSAVCSTPSCFDGEHNGDETSYDCGGSCDVKCPPFYPCLVHADCKGGVCDPVKLTCTPTCADGYQNAGETDPDCGGPCPKRCPEGGHCNTSIDCVPNLNCFQGHCLP
;
A
#
# COMPACT_ATOMS: atom_id res chain seq x y z
N MET A 1 -29.24 -8.74 -26.20
CA MET A 1 -29.56 -10.16 -26.42
C MET A 1 -28.27 -10.88 -26.78
N ILE A 2 -27.75 -11.70 -25.86
CA ILE A 2 -26.60 -12.60 -26.04
C ILE A 2 -27.15 -13.94 -26.55
N PRO A 3 -26.38 -14.66 -27.40
CA PRO A 3 -26.28 -16.11 -27.24
C PRO A 3 -24.84 -16.67 -27.38
N PRO A 4 -24.61 -17.95 -27.00
CA PRO A 4 -23.45 -18.35 -26.22
C PRO A 4 -22.61 -19.50 -26.81
N ALA A 5 -21.40 -19.71 -26.26
CA ALA A 5 -20.67 -20.99 -26.22
C ALA A 5 -19.77 -20.97 -24.96
N ARG A 6 -20.01 -21.70 -23.86
CA ARG A 6 -19.78 -23.14 -23.55
C ARG A 6 -18.36 -23.67 -23.84
N LEU A 7 -17.59 -23.92 -22.76
CA LEU A 7 -16.88 -25.16 -22.34
C LEU A 7 -15.89 -24.78 -21.20
N VAL A 8 -16.04 -25.21 -19.94
CA VAL A 8 -15.79 -26.51 -19.25
C VAL A 8 -14.72 -26.33 -18.15
N SER A 9 -15.04 -26.89 -16.97
CA SER A 9 -14.33 -26.94 -15.70
C SER A 9 -12.88 -27.42 -15.73
N PHE A 10 -12.09 -26.92 -14.77
CA PHE A 10 -11.18 -27.74 -13.97
C PHE A 10 -11.24 -27.31 -12.50
N VAL A 11 -11.78 -28.19 -11.66
CA VAL A 11 -11.67 -28.16 -10.20
C VAL A 11 -10.40 -28.90 -9.84
N ARG A 12 -9.55 -28.33 -8.96
CA ARG A 12 -8.41 -29.04 -8.39
C ARG A 12 -8.42 -28.88 -6.89
N GLU A 13 -8.51 -30.02 -6.22
CA GLU A 13 -8.52 -30.19 -4.77
C GLU A 13 -7.16 -29.89 -4.13
N ALA A 14 -7.19 -29.49 -2.86
CA ALA A 14 -6.06 -29.59 -1.93
C ALA A 14 -6.57 -30.16 -0.59
N PRO A 15 -5.87 -31.15 0.01
CA PRO A 15 -6.41 -31.95 1.11
C PRO A 15 -6.04 -31.45 2.51
N PHE A 16 -6.85 -31.94 3.45
CA PHE A 16 -6.71 -32.00 4.90
C PHE A 16 -5.29 -32.25 5.45
N LEU A 17 -4.94 -31.55 6.54
CA LEU A 17 -4.29 -32.16 7.70
C LEU A 17 -4.50 -31.30 8.96
N ALA A 18 -5.17 -31.89 9.94
CA ALA A 18 -5.39 -31.35 11.28
C ALA A 18 -4.20 -31.68 12.19
N PHE A 19 -3.84 -30.77 13.10
CA PHE A 19 -3.30 -31.14 14.41
C PHE A 19 -3.83 -30.20 15.51
N VAL A 20 -4.36 -30.86 16.52
CA VAL A 20 -4.93 -30.36 17.78
C VAL A 20 -3.81 -30.02 18.75
N LEU A 21 -3.93 -28.91 19.51
CA LEU A 21 -3.48 -28.83 20.92
C LEU A 21 -4.15 -27.66 21.68
N LEU A 22 -4.68 -28.02 22.86
CA LEU A 22 -5.34 -27.26 23.96
C LEU A 22 -4.40 -26.17 24.54
N ALA A 23 -4.78 -25.09 25.26
CA ALA A 23 -5.87 -24.82 26.21
C ALA A 23 -5.97 -23.27 26.49
N PRO A 24 -6.93 -22.77 27.31
CA PRO A 24 -7.50 -21.42 27.22
C PRO A 24 -6.98 -20.39 28.25
N VAL A 25 -7.18 -19.10 27.97
CA VAL A 25 -7.27 -18.05 29.01
C VAL A 25 -8.57 -17.27 28.80
N ALA A 26 -9.36 -17.22 29.86
CA ALA A 26 -10.69 -16.64 29.92
C ALA A 26 -10.67 -15.11 29.88
N GLY A 27 -11.58 -14.52 29.11
CA GLY A 27 -12.01 -13.12 29.22
C GLY A 27 -13.51 -13.05 28.94
N CYS A 28 -14.30 -12.72 29.96
CA CYS A 28 -15.76 -12.64 29.88
C CYS A 28 -16.21 -11.51 28.94
N VAL A 29 -17.18 -11.84 28.08
CA VAL A 29 -18.00 -10.93 27.29
C VAL A 29 -19.24 -10.53 28.10
N LEU A 30 -19.60 -9.25 28.08
CA LEU A 30 -20.97 -8.79 28.31
C LEU A 30 -21.40 -7.98 27.08
N LEU A 31 -22.25 -8.59 26.26
CA LEU A 31 -23.06 -7.92 25.25
C LEU A 31 -24.52 -8.23 25.60
N THR A 32 -25.28 -7.19 25.94
CA THR A 32 -26.74 -7.22 25.89
C THR A 32 -27.20 -5.96 25.16
N ASP A 33 -27.43 -6.08 23.86
CA ASP A 33 -28.33 -5.21 23.12
C ASP A 33 -29.59 -6.01 22.82
N VAL A 34 -30.74 -5.53 23.32
CA VAL A 34 -32.06 -6.00 22.90
C VAL A 34 -32.82 -4.79 22.35
N ASP A 35 -33.07 -4.87 21.05
CA ASP A 35 -33.77 -3.92 20.17
C ASP A 35 -35.27 -3.83 20.52
N GLU A 36 -35.73 -2.64 20.90
CA GLU A 36 -37.08 -2.35 21.40
C GLU A 36 -38.12 -2.03 20.31
N ARG A 37 -37.85 -2.33 19.02
CA ARG A 37 -38.76 -1.93 17.91
C ARG A 37 -39.74 -2.99 17.42
N ARG A 38 -40.05 -4.04 18.18
CA ARG A 38 -41.10 -5.02 17.81
C ARG A 38 -41.86 -5.57 19.01
N ILE A 39 -43.05 -5.02 19.30
CA ILE A 39 -44.28 -5.75 19.69
C ILE A 39 -45.50 -4.78 19.67
N PRO A 40 -46.70 -5.22 19.25
CA PRO A 40 -47.76 -4.38 18.70
C PRO A 40 -48.74 -3.80 19.74
N LYS A 41 -49.38 -2.68 19.39
CA LYS A 41 -50.54 -2.10 20.08
C LYS A 41 -51.80 -2.86 19.69
N ASP A 42 -52.52 -3.45 20.65
CA ASP A 42 -53.99 -3.51 20.62
C ASP A 42 -54.66 -3.97 21.93
N HIS A 43 -55.79 -3.32 22.22
CA HIS A 43 -56.91 -3.68 23.10
C HIS A 43 -56.83 -3.57 24.65
N THR A 44 -57.39 -2.45 25.14
CA THR A 44 -58.50 -2.33 26.13
C THR A 44 -58.54 -3.21 27.40
N SER A 45 -58.44 -2.51 28.53
CA SER A 45 -59.26 -2.61 29.76
C SER A 45 -59.27 -3.93 30.55
N SER A 46 -58.76 -3.91 31.78
CA SER A 46 -59.53 -4.12 33.02
C SER A 46 -58.61 -4.23 34.25
N ALA A 47 -59.14 -3.79 35.38
CA ALA A 47 -58.50 -3.71 36.69
C ALA A 47 -58.05 -5.07 37.29
N SER A 48 -57.31 -4.94 38.40
CA SER A 48 -57.19 -5.87 39.55
C SER A 48 -55.76 -6.36 39.81
N SER A 49 -55.01 -5.64 40.64
CA SER A 49 -53.84 -6.18 41.33
C SER A 49 -54.23 -6.62 42.75
N SER A 50 -53.91 -7.88 43.07
CA SER A 50 -54.02 -8.52 44.37
C SER A 50 -52.64 -9.06 44.77
N GLY A 51 -52.31 -8.99 46.07
CA GLY A 51 -51.29 -9.83 46.73
C GLY A 51 -49.83 -9.38 46.53
N SER A 52 -49.23 -8.60 47.44
CA SER A 52 -48.64 -9.00 48.74
C SER A 52 -47.34 -9.83 48.67
N SER A 53 -46.27 -9.17 49.15
CA SER A 53 -45.40 -9.57 50.30
C SER A 53 -44.01 -10.19 50.08
N SER A 54 -43.07 -9.60 50.86
CA SER A 54 -41.86 -10.17 51.50
C SER A 54 -40.55 -10.13 50.71
N ALA A 55 -39.62 -9.20 50.98
CA ALA A 55 -38.52 -9.22 52.00
C ALA A 55 -37.16 -9.21 51.24
N SER A 56 -36.15 -8.40 51.55
CA SER A 56 -35.39 -8.41 52.80
C SER A 56 -34.30 -7.30 52.83
N THR A 57 -34.11 -6.74 54.04
CA THR A 57 -32.86 -6.32 54.71
C THR A 57 -31.85 -5.34 54.08
N GLY A 58 -31.64 -4.24 54.81
CA GLY A 58 -30.41 -3.44 54.82
C GLY A 58 -30.43 -2.38 55.92
N ALA A 59 -29.81 -2.65 57.07
CA ALA A 59 -29.43 -1.69 58.12
C ALA A 59 -28.38 -0.70 57.58
N GLY A 60 -28.11 0.50 58.09
CA GLY A 60 -28.52 1.27 59.27
C GLY A 60 -27.65 2.55 59.34
N GLY A 61 -28.00 3.49 60.22
CA GLY A 61 -27.21 4.71 60.53
C GLY A 61 -28.05 5.99 60.36
N ALA A 62 -28.76 6.49 61.37
CA ALA A 62 -28.33 7.20 62.59
C ALA A 62 -28.42 8.74 62.43
N GLY A 63 -29.30 9.36 63.24
CA GLY A 63 -29.27 10.78 63.57
C GLY A 63 -30.58 11.54 63.36
N GLY A 64 -31.29 11.86 64.44
CA GLY A 64 -32.37 12.86 64.40
C GLY A 64 -33.55 12.63 65.36
N GLN A 65 -33.29 12.79 66.66
CA GLN A 65 -34.22 13.11 67.76
C GLN A 65 -35.64 12.51 67.69
N GLY A 66 -35.79 11.32 68.30
CA GLY A 66 -37.07 10.84 68.77
C GLY A 66 -37.63 11.76 69.86
N GLY A 67 -38.75 12.41 69.55
CA GLY A 67 -39.67 12.90 70.56
C GLY A 67 -40.19 11.70 71.36
N ALA A 68 -40.14 11.82 72.68
CA ALA A 68 -40.52 10.77 73.62
C ALA A 68 -41.98 10.30 73.37
N GLY A 69 -42.14 9.14 72.74
CA GLY A 69 -43.40 8.42 72.66
C GLY A 69 -43.77 7.82 74.02
N GLY A 70 -44.17 8.66 74.96
CA GLY A 70 -45.08 8.22 76.00
C GLY A 70 -46.41 7.94 75.31
N ALA A 71 -46.92 6.70 75.40
CA ALA A 71 -48.21 6.35 74.85
C ALA A 71 -49.32 7.14 75.59
N PHE A 72 -49.62 8.34 75.09
CA PHE A 72 -50.78 9.11 75.51
C PHE A 72 -52.00 8.43 74.90
N SER A 73 -52.89 7.96 75.77
CA SER A 73 -54.19 7.44 75.39
C SER A 73 -55.16 8.60 75.13
N CYS A 74 -55.77 8.64 73.94
CA CYS A 74 -56.63 9.72 73.47
C CYS A 74 -58.05 9.24 73.21
N THR A 75 -59.01 10.18 73.23
CA THR A 75 -60.41 9.93 72.86
C THR A 75 -60.89 10.81 71.69
N SER A 76 -60.11 11.84 71.36
CA SER A 76 -60.31 12.75 70.24
C SER A 76 -58.96 13.31 69.77
N ASP A 77 -58.91 13.86 68.55
CA ASP A 77 -57.68 14.42 67.98
C ASP A 77 -57.10 15.58 68.82
N ALA A 78 -57.96 16.33 69.52
CA ALA A 78 -57.56 17.42 70.40
C ALA A 78 -56.79 16.96 71.65
N ASP A 79 -56.88 15.68 72.01
CA ASP A 79 -56.15 15.10 73.15
C ASP A 79 -54.68 14.81 72.80
N CYS A 80 -54.32 14.89 71.51
CA CYS A 80 -52.99 14.56 71.02
C CYS A 80 -52.08 15.79 70.95
N PRO A 81 -50.95 15.79 71.70
CA PRO A 81 -50.03 16.93 71.70
C PRO A 81 -49.29 17.02 70.37
N GLY A 82 -49.29 18.21 69.77
CA GLY A 82 -48.58 18.52 68.54
C GLY A 82 -49.10 19.81 67.92
N LEU A 83 -48.28 20.44 67.08
CA LEU A 83 -48.73 21.56 66.26
C LEU A 83 -49.26 20.99 64.95
N ALA A 84 -50.49 21.34 64.57
CA ALA A 84 -50.99 21.08 63.24
C ALA A 84 -50.25 21.99 62.25
N SER A 85 -49.75 21.42 61.17
CA SER A 85 -49.11 22.10 60.04
C SER A 85 -49.89 21.79 58.77
N ALA A 86 -49.64 22.53 57.69
CA ALA A 86 -50.21 22.20 56.38
C ALA A 86 -49.81 20.78 55.91
N CYS A 87 -48.72 20.24 56.45
CA CYS A 87 -48.15 18.94 56.09
C CYS A 87 -48.52 17.79 57.02
N GLY A 88 -49.23 18.05 58.12
CA GLY A 88 -49.73 17.00 58.98
C GLY A 88 -50.33 17.53 60.26
N GLU A 89 -51.33 16.81 60.78
CA GLU A 89 -52.01 17.16 62.02
C GLU A 89 -52.00 16.00 63.03
N PRO A 90 -51.99 16.31 64.34
CA PRO A 90 -52.08 15.28 65.38
C PRO A 90 -53.44 14.61 65.32
N ARG A 91 -53.47 13.27 65.29
CA ARG A 91 -54.72 12.50 65.24
C ARG A 91 -54.75 11.36 66.25
N CYS A 92 -55.95 11.08 66.75
CA CYS A 92 -56.22 9.95 67.61
C CYS A 92 -56.68 8.76 66.75
N PHE A 93 -55.87 7.71 66.70
CA PHE A 93 -56.18 6.49 65.95
C PHE A 93 -57.19 5.61 66.71
N GLU A 94 -57.89 4.73 66.00
CA GLU A 94 -58.95 3.88 66.58
C GLU A 94 -58.47 2.94 67.70
N ASP A 95 -57.17 2.71 67.81
CA ASP A 95 -56.53 1.94 68.90
C ASP A 95 -56.28 2.79 70.16
N GLY A 96 -56.78 4.03 70.19
CA GLY A 96 -56.70 4.97 71.30
C GLY A 96 -55.32 5.58 71.48
N ARG A 97 -54.46 5.54 70.46
CA ARG A 97 -53.10 6.11 70.50
C ARG A 97 -53.00 7.36 69.66
N CYS A 98 -52.26 8.34 70.17
CA CYS A 98 -51.90 9.50 69.39
C CYS A 98 -50.84 9.17 68.32
N GLY A 99 -51.03 9.71 67.13
CA GLY A 99 -50.00 9.81 66.10
C GLY A 99 -50.21 11.04 65.22
N PHE A 100 -49.55 11.07 64.08
CA PHE A 100 -49.64 12.17 63.12
C PHE A 100 -50.20 11.65 61.80
N ASP A 101 -51.20 12.34 61.27
CA ASP A 101 -51.72 12.11 59.93
C ASP A 101 -50.97 13.05 58.97
N ASN A 102 -49.88 12.53 58.40
CA ASN A 102 -49.02 13.30 57.51
C ASN A 102 -49.60 13.34 56.10
N GLN A 103 -49.57 14.51 55.47
CA GLN A 103 -49.85 14.65 54.05
C GLN A 103 -48.83 13.85 53.23
N PRO A 104 -49.23 13.35 52.03
CA PRO A 104 -48.32 12.62 51.16
C PRO A 104 -47.16 13.51 50.71
N ILE A 105 -46.05 12.88 50.33
CA ILE A 105 -44.88 13.59 49.80
C ILE A 105 -45.29 14.41 48.56
N GLY A 106 -44.90 15.68 48.52
CA GLY A 106 -45.28 16.59 47.42
C GLY A 106 -46.59 17.34 47.61
N ALA A 107 -47.33 17.13 48.71
CA ALA A 107 -48.50 17.96 49.01
C ALA A 107 -48.09 19.44 49.20
N PRO A 108 -48.85 20.41 48.66
CA PRO A 108 -48.50 21.83 48.73
C PRO A 108 -48.59 22.34 50.17
N CYS A 109 -47.66 23.21 50.55
CA CYS A 109 -47.65 23.90 51.85
C CYS A 109 -47.09 25.31 51.69
N ASP A 110 -47.59 26.26 52.50
CA ASP A 110 -47.22 27.69 52.40
C ASP A 110 -46.41 28.17 53.64
N GLU A 111 -45.97 27.25 54.50
CA GLU A 111 -45.31 27.53 55.78
C GLU A 111 -43.78 27.65 55.63
N GLY A 112 -43.33 28.47 54.67
CA GLY A 112 -41.91 28.70 54.40
C GLY A 112 -41.22 27.62 53.56
N GLY A 113 -42.00 26.78 52.87
CA GLY A 113 -41.55 25.80 51.88
C GLY A 113 -42.55 25.71 50.73
N ALA A 114 -42.40 24.71 49.85
CA ALA A 114 -43.29 24.48 48.71
C ALA A 114 -43.99 23.11 48.75
N ALA A 115 -43.42 22.13 49.45
CA ALA A 115 -43.96 20.77 49.47
C ALA A 115 -43.72 20.03 50.80
N CYS A 116 -44.63 19.14 51.15
CA CYS A 116 -44.54 18.27 52.31
C CYS A 116 -43.61 17.08 52.08
N ASP A 117 -42.81 16.72 53.08
CA ASP A 117 -41.80 15.65 53.00
C ASP A 117 -42.32 14.24 53.33
N GLY A 118 -43.62 14.10 53.60
CA GLY A 118 -44.26 12.86 54.06
C GLY A 118 -44.04 12.53 55.55
N LYS A 119 -43.30 13.37 56.29
CA LYS A 119 -43.05 13.24 57.73
C LYS A 119 -43.65 14.39 58.54
N GLY A 120 -44.50 15.21 57.91
CA GLY A 120 -45.17 16.34 58.55
C GLY A 120 -44.42 17.67 58.47
N GLN A 121 -43.30 17.74 57.73
CA GLN A 121 -42.54 18.98 57.55
C GLN A 121 -42.77 19.59 56.17
N CYS A 122 -43.02 20.90 56.15
CA CYS A 122 -42.98 21.70 54.92
C CYS A 122 -41.51 22.00 54.59
N VAL A 123 -41.05 21.57 53.42
CA VAL A 123 -39.68 21.74 52.93
C VAL A 123 -39.68 22.52 51.63
N GLU A 124 -38.53 23.09 51.28
CA GLU A 124 -38.40 23.91 50.07
C GLU A 124 -38.66 23.07 48.81
N CYS A 125 -38.19 21.82 48.77
CA CYS A 125 -38.47 20.91 47.67
C CYS A 125 -38.46 19.44 48.09
N THR A 126 -39.23 18.64 47.37
CA THR A 126 -39.15 17.16 47.42
C THR A 126 -38.89 16.53 46.04
N ALA A 127 -38.89 17.36 45.00
CA ALA A 127 -38.70 17.00 43.61
C ALA A 127 -38.27 18.27 42.85
N GLY A 128 -37.61 18.09 41.71
CA GLY A 128 -37.10 19.18 40.88
C GLY A 128 -38.14 20.22 40.49
N VAL A 129 -39.38 19.80 40.26
CA VAL A 129 -40.51 20.67 39.86
C VAL A 129 -40.84 21.77 40.86
N HIS A 130 -40.37 21.65 42.12
CA HIS A 130 -40.58 22.67 43.15
C HIS A 130 -39.52 23.78 43.11
N CYS A 131 -38.43 23.58 42.35
CA CYS A 131 -37.32 24.52 42.23
C CYS A 131 -37.30 25.17 40.85
N ALA A 132 -37.01 26.47 40.80
CA ALA A 132 -36.82 27.17 39.52
C ALA A 132 -35.64 26.61 38.70
N SER A 133 -34.65 26.02 39.37
CA SER A 133 -33.53 25.28 38.75
C SER A 133 -33.89 23.87 38.29
N GLY A 134 -35.08 23.36 38.60
CA GLY A 134 -35.41 21.96 38.34
C GLY A 134 -34.63 20.95 39.20
N LYS A 135 -33.81 21.39 40.18
CA LYS A 135 -32.94 20.52 40.99
C LYS A 135 -33.16 20.70 42.49
N CYS A 136 -33.60 19.62 43.12
CA CYS A 136 -33.79 19.54 44.58
C CYS A 136 -32.61 18.78 45.23
N GLY A 137 -31.97 19.40 46.22
CA GLY A 137 -30.86 18.82 46.95
C GLY A 137 -31.26 17.72 47.93
N PRO A 138 -30.30 16.90 48.39
CA PRO A 138 -30.54 15.84 49.38
C PRO A 138 -30.99 16.38 50.75
N ASP A 139 -30.67 17.64 51.03
CA ASP A 139 -31.09 18.41 52.20
C ASP A 139 -32.48 19.06 52.03
N ARG A 140 -33.18 18.77 50.92
CA ARG A 140 -34.53 19.27 50.59
C ARG A 140 -34.58 20.79 50.39
N THR A 141 -33.47 21.35 49.92
CA THR A 141 -33.33 22.75 49.50
C THR A 141 -33.13 22.84 47.99
N CYS A 142 -33.51 23.97 47.40
CA CYS A 142 -33.31 24.18 45.97
C CYS A 142 -31.84 24.53 45.69
N ILE A 143 -31.23 23.77 44.78
CA ILE A 143 -29.86 24.05 44.34
C ILE A 143 -29.95 25.07 43.20
N PRO A 144 -29.14 26.15 43.18
CA PRO A 144 -29.14 27.10 42.06
C PRO A 144 -28.76 26.40 40.75
N ALA A 145 -29.33 26.90 39.64
CA ALA A 145 -28.97 26.52 38.28
C ALA A 145 -27.47 26.76 38.02
N THR A 146 -26.81 25.81 37.35
CA THR A 146 -25.40 25.94 36.97
C THR A 146 -25.16 25.30 35.61
N CYS A 147 -24.30 25.92 34.80
CA CYS A 147 -23.85 25.46 33.47
C CYS A 147 -22.99 24.17 33.45
N SER A 148 -23.28 23.21 34.32
CA SER A 148 -22.57 21.92 34.43
C SER A 148 -23.35 20.91 35.30
N ASP A 149 -24.67 21.09 35.46
CA ASP A 149 -25.52 20.21 36.25
C ASP A 149 -26.31 19.18 35.43
N ALA A 150 -26.09 19.13 34.11
CA ALA A 150 -26.68 18.21 33.14
C ALA A 150 -28.19 18.34 33.01
N ILE A 151 -28.73 19.54 33.28
CA ILE A 151 -30.15 19.86 33.15
C ILE A 151 -30.27 21.21 32.44
N GLU A 152 -31.00 21.26 31.33
CA GLU A 152 -31.36 22.53 30.68
C GLU A 152 -32.24 23.37 31.63
N ASN A 153 -31.63 24.34 32.31
CA ASN A 153 -32.32 25.19 33.29
C ASN A 153 -31.77 26.63 33.31
N GLY A 154 -32.41 27.51 34.08
CA GLY A 154 -31.99 28.91 34.13
C GLY A 154 -32.20 29.63 32.79
N ASP A 155 -31.14 30.25 32.27
CA ASP A 155 -31.12 30.92 30.96
C ASP A 155 -30.28 30.18 29.92
N GLU A 156 -29.95 28.91 30.18
CA GLU A 156 -29.37 28.00 29.20
C GLU A 156 -30.27 27.83 27.97
N THR A 157 -29.64 27.64 26.81
CA THR A 157 -30.38 27.40 25.55
C THR A 157 -30.31 25.95 25.08
N ASP A 158 -29.41 25.17 25.66
CA ASP A 158 -29.37 23.71 25.66
C ASP A 158 -28.64 23.25 26.93
N ILE A 159 -28.62 21.95 27.21
CA ILE A 159 -28.07 21.37 28.44
C ILE A 159 -26.65 21.90 28.73
N ASP A 160 -26.51 22.66 29.82
CA ASP A 160 -25.25 23.23 30.32
C ASP A 160 -24.53 24.21 29.34
N CYS A 161 -25.24 24.81 28.38
CA CYS A 161 -24.64 25.75 27.42
C CYS A 161 -25.58 26.89 26.95
N GLY A 162 -24.97 27.94 26.40
CA GLY A 162 -25.69 29.11 25.88
C GLY A 162 -26.17 30.09 26.97
N GLY A 163 -26.77 31.20 26.56
CA GLY A 163 -27.26 32.23 27.48
C GLY A 163 -26.15 32.88 28.30
N SER A 164 -26.24 32.79 29.63
CA SER A 164 -25.19 33.29 30.54
C SER A 164 -24.01 32.34 30.73
N CYS A 165 -24.07 31.13 30.17
CA CYS A 165 -23.00 30.16 30.31
C CYS A 165 -21.73 30.56 29.57
N VAL A 166 -20.59 30.23 30.17
CA VAL A 166 -19.27 30.44 29.55
C VAL A 166 -19.06 29.50 28.35
N ALA A 167 -19.71 28.34 28.38
CA ALA A 167 -19.68 27.39 27.29
C ALA A 167 -20.79 27.71 26.28
N ASN A 168 -20.39 28.00 25.05
CA ASN A 168 -21.28 28.07 23.91
C ASN A 168 -21.70 26.66 23.49
N CYS A 169 -22.91 26.56 22.96
CA CYS A 169 -23.50 25.34 22.43
C CYS A 169 -22.85 24.95 21.08
N GLY A 170 -22.61 23.65 20.91
CA GLY A 170 -22.05 23.10 19.68
C GLY A 170 -23.09 23.01 18.54
N PRO A 171 -22.68 22.62 17.33
CA PRO A 171 -23.59 22.46 16.20
C PRO A 171 -24.72 21.47 16.50
N GLY A 172 -25.96 21.81 16.14
CA GLY A 172 -27.14 20.98 16.39
C GLY A 172 -27.76 21.12 17.78
N ALA A 173 -27.14 21.87 18.70
CA ALA A 173 -27.69 22.20 20.02
C ALA A 173 -28.68 23.36 19.95
N GLY A 174 -29.58 23.45 20.94
CA GLY A 174 -30.54 24.54 21.09
C GLY A 174 -29.88 25.91 21.29
N CYS A 175 -30.45 26.93 20.66
CA CYS A 175 -29.97 28.31 20.78
C CYS A 175 -31.12 29.33 20.65
N ILE A 176 -30.91 30.53 21.18
CA ILE A 176 -31.85 31.67 21.05
C ILE A 176 -31.17 32.85 20.34
N ALA A 177 -29.86 32.99 20.48
CA ALA A 177 -29.03 34.01 19.86
C ALA A 177 -27.78 33.40 19.20
N ASP A 178 -27.22 34.11 18.22
CA ASP A 178 -25.99 33.70 17.53
C ASP A 178 -24.80 33.52 18.50
N ASP A 179 -24.72 34.36 19.53
CA ASP A 179 -23.71 34.31 20.59
C ASP A 179 -23.83 33.05 21.48
N ASP A 180 -24.92 32.29 21.40
CA ASP A 180 -25.05 31.02 22.13
C ASP A 180 -24.24 29.91 21.45
N CYS A 181 -23.91 30.04 20.17
CA CYS A 181 -23.30 28.97 19.37
C CYS A 181 -21.78 29.16 19.22
N VAL A 182 -21.01 28.07 19.28
CA VAL A 182 -19.55 28.12 19.01
C VAL A 182 -19.27 28.67 17.61
N GLY A 183 -20.09 28.27 16.63
CA GLY A 183 -20.03 28.74 15.25
C GLY A 183 -20.63 30.14 14.99
N GLY A 184 -21.22 30.78 16.01
CA GLY A 184 -21.77 32.13 15.92
C GLY A 184 -23.01 32.27 15.01
N LEU A 185 -23.76 31.19 14.79
CA LEU A 185 -24.97 31.23 13.97
C LEU A 185 -26.07 30.36 14.58
N CYS A 186 -27.14 31.00 15.02
CA CYS A 186 -28.35 30.36 15.51
C CYS A 186 -29.43 30.41 14.43
N GLU A 187 -29.70 29.28 13.78
CA GLU A 187 -30.70 29.19 12.71
C GLU A 187 -31.85 28.28 13.14
N ALA A 188 -33.08 28.79 13.04
CA ALA A 188 -34.29 28.05 13.42
C ALA A 188 -34.27 27.48 14.87
N GLY A 189 -33.59 28.17 15.80
CA GLY A 189 -33.47 27.76 17.20
C GLY A 189 -32.46 26.65 17.44
N THR A 190 -31.61 26.34 16.46
CA THR A 190 -30.53 25.35 16.57
C THR A 190 -29.22 25.95 16.06
N CYS A 191 -28.09 25.61 16.69
CA CYS A 191 -26.78 26.06 16.23
C CYS A 191 -26.47 25.46 14.86
N ALA A 192 -26.39 26.33 13.86
CA ALA A 192 -26.14 25.93 12.48
C ALA A 192 -24.67 25.56 12.28
N PRO A 193 -24.37 24.63 11.35
CA PRO A 193 -23.01 24.31 10.97
C PRO A 193 -22.31 25.54 10.34
N THR A 194 -21.10 25.87 10.80
CA THR A 194 -20.28 26.94 10.23
C THR A 194 -18.81 26.56 10.15
N CYS A 195 -18.05 27.25 9.29
CA CYS A 195 -16.62 26.98 9.06
C CYS A 195 -15.67 27.35 10.23
N LYS A 196 -16.19 27.45 11.46
CA LYS A 196 -15.47 27.87 12.68
C LYS A 196 -16.09 27.26 13.95
N ASP A 197 -16.96 26.26 13.80
CA ASP A 197 -17.71 25.68 14.90
C ASP A 197 -16.98 24.52 15.60
N GLY A 198 -15.77 24.17 15.12
CA GLY A 198 -14.90 23.17 15.72
C GLY A 198 -15.31 21.73 15.43
N ALA A 199 -16.27 21.52 14.53
CA ALA A 199 -16.68 20.21 14.06
C ALA A 199 -16.35 20.02 12.57
N THR A 200 -16.51 18.80 12.06
CA THR A 200 -16.55 18.52 10.62
C THR A 200 -17.98 18.23 10.26
N ASN A 201 -18.69 19.21 9.73
CA ASN A 201 -20.12 19.10 9.44
C ASN A 201 -20.49 19.90 8.18
N GLY A 202 -21.79 19.95 7.85
CA GLY A 202 -22.24 20.66 6.64
C GLY A 202 -21.62 20.09 5.36
N GLU A 203 -20.90 20.94 4.63
CA GLU A 203 -20.19 20.60 3.38
C GLU A 203 -18.66 20.53 3.57
N GLU A 204 -18.18 20.55 4.82
CA GLU A 204 -16.75 20.53 5.13
C GLU A 204 -16.13 19.14 4.92
N THR A 205 -14.87 19.12 4.52
CA THR A 205 -14.09 17.88 4.40
C THR A 205 -13.05 17.72 5.51
N GLY A 206 -12.71 18.80 6.21
CA GLY A 206 -11.94 18.82 7.46
C GLY A 206 -12.65 19.62 8.55
N VAL A 207 -12.10 19.67 9.76
CA VAL A 207 -12.66 20.52 10.83
C VAL A 207 -12.51 21.98 10.43
N ASP A 208 -13.63 22.70 10.32
CA ASP A 208 -13.67 24.13 9.98
C ASP A 208 -13.07 24.49 8.60
N CYS A 209 -12.97 23.53 7.67
CA CYS A 209 -12.32 23.73 6.37
C CYS A 209 -12.75 22.74 5.28
N GLY A 210 -12.46 23.09 4.02
CA GLY A 210 -12.74 22.26 2.84
C GLY A 210 -14.19 22.40 2.34
N GLY A 211 -14.49 21.76 1.21
CA GLY A 211 -15.77 21.95 0.54
C GLY A 211 -15.88 23.30 -0.18
N PRO A 212 -17.06 23.59 -0.78
CA PRO A 212 -17.23 24.75 -1.64
C PRO A 212 -17.43 26.07 -0.88
N THR A 213 -17.84 26.03 0.40
CA THR A 213 -18.21 27.21 1.20
C THR A 213 -17.13 27.63 2.19
N CYS A 214 -16.30 26.70 2.67
CA CYS A 214 -15.30 26.95 3.69
C CYS A 214 -13.90 27.17 3.09
N PRO A 215 -12.97 27.82 3.82
CA PRO A 215 -11.60 27.96 3.36
C PRO A 215 -10.94 26.60 3.19
N ALA A 216 -10.00 26.49 2.25
CA ALA A 216 -9.24 25.27 2.04
C ALA A 216 -8.44 24.86 3.29
N CYS A 217 -8.35 23.56 3.51
CA CYS A 217 -7.69 22.90 4.62
C CYS A 217 -6.16 22.95 4.52
N PRO A 218 -5.46 23.08 5.67
CA PRO A 218 -4.00 22.96 5.73
C PRO A 218 -3.54 21.51 5.53
N LEU A 219 -2.22 21.33 5.40
CA LEU A 219 -1.61 20.01 5.25
C LEU A 219 -1.94 19.07 6.43
N GLY A 220 -2.16 17.79 6.13
CA GLY A 220 -2.46 16.75 7.11
C GLY A 220 -3.93 16.67 7.54
N VAL A 221 -4.80 17.54 7.02
CA VAL A 221 -6.24 17.52 7.29
C VAL A 221 -6.98 16.74 6.20
N ALA A 222 -8.12 16.16 6.55
CA ALA A 222 -8.94 15.40 5.62
C ALA A 222 -9.44 16.27 4.43
N CYS A 223 -9.57 15.64 3.26
CA CYS A 223 -10.06 16.25 2.03
C CYS A 223 -10.75 15.19 1.16
N GLU A 224 -11.62 15.62 0.24
CA GLU A 224 -12.22 14.76 -0.78
C GLU A 224 -11.69 15.10 -2.18
N ILE A 225 -11.40 16.38 -2.43
CA ILE A 225 -10.88 16.87 -3.71
C ILE A 225 -9.70 17.82 -3.51
N ASP A 226 -8.88 17.98 -4.56
CA ASP A 226 -7.72 18.87 -4.57
C ASP A 226 -8.01 20.30 -4.14
N ALA A 227 -9.18 20.83 -4.52
CA ALA A 227 -9.61 22.19 -4.18
C ALA A 227 -9.88 22.39 -2.68
N ASP A 228 -10.09 21.30 -1.92
CA ASP A 228 -10.25 21.37 -0.48
C ASP A 228 -8.95 21.70 0.22
N CYS A 229 -7.80 21.58 -0.45
CA CYS A 229 -6.49 21.76 0.16
C CYS A 229 -5.86 23.09 -0.23
N VAL A 230 -5.22 23.77 0.73
CA VAL A 230 -4.41 24.97 0.44
C VAL A 230 -3.28 24.63 -0.53
N SER A 231 -2.75 23.41 -0.47
CA SER A 231 -1.75 22.89 -1.42
C SER A 231 -2.33 22.64 -2.82
N GLY A 232 -3.65 22.53 -2.97
CA GLY A 232 -4.27 22.08 -4.21
C GLY A 232 -4.03 20.60 -4.51
N PHE A 233 -3.68 19.79 -3.51
CA PHE A 233 -3.39 18.37 -3.69
C PHE A 233 -3.94 17.54 -2.54
N CYS A 234 -4.96 16.73 -2.85
CA CYS A 234 -5.60 15.80 -1.93
C CYS A 234 -5.13 14.38 -2.25
N GLU A 235 -4.29 13.81 -1.39
CA GLU A 235 -3.73 12.48 -1.58
C GLU A 235 -4.22 11.54 -0.48
N ALA A 236 -4.79 10.40 -0.88
CA ALA A 236 -5.33 9.39 0.04
C ALA A 236 -6.33 9.96 1.07
N GLY A 237 -7.11 10.99 0.68
CA GLY A 237 -8.10 11.64 1.53
C GLY A 237 -7.53 12.62 2.54
N VAL A 238 -6.26 13.03 2.38
CA VAL A 238 -5.58 14.00 3.25
C VAL A 238 -4.85 15.04 2.40
N CYS A 239 -4.90 16.31 2.81
CA CYS A 239 -4.17 17.38 2.15
C CYS A 239 -2.66 17.15 2.28
N ALA A 240 -2.02 16.87 1.15
CA ALA A 240 -0.60 16.61 1.06
C ALA A 240 0.10 17.78 0.37
N ALA A 241 1.41 17.91 0.58
CA ALA A 241 2.21 18.82 -0.22
C ALA A 241 2.23 18.31 -1.67
N ILE A 242 2.28 19.21 -2.64
CA ILE A 242 2.46 18.79 -4.04
C ILE A 242 3.81 18.06 -4.12
N PRO A 243 3.84 16.81 -4.63
CA PRO A 243 5.06 16.02 -4.73
C PRO A 243 6.09 16.74 -5.60
N THR A 244 7.34 16.81 -5.14
CA THR A 244 8.44 17.37 -5.92
C THR A 244 9.63 16.43 -5.91
N CYS A 245 10.41 16.45 -6.98
CA CYS A 245 11.62 15.64 -7.17
C CYS A 245 12.81 15.98 -6.23
N SER A 246 12.54 16.52 -5.04
CA SER A 246 13.53 17.01 -4.07
C SER A 246 12.95 17.25 -2.66
N ASP A 247 11.78 16.69 -2.36
CA ASP A 247 11.10 16.88 -1.07
C ASP A 247 11.50 15.85 0.00
N GLY A 248 12.33 14.87 -0.36
CA GLY A 248 12.85 13.85 0.54
C GLY A 248 11.90 12.69 0.79
N VAL A 249 10.80 12.58 0.05
CA VAL A 249 9.81 11.50 0.20
C VAL A 249 9.46 10.88 -1.15
N LYS A 250 9.50 9.55 -1.25
CA LYS A 250 9.10 8.84 -2.48
C LYS A 250 7.59 9.02 -2.73
N ASN A 251 7.23 9.92 -3.63
CA ASN A 251 5.84 10.24 -3.98
C ASN A 251 5.70 10.62 -5.48
N GLY A 252 4.49 10.93 -5.93
CA GLY A 252 4.26 11.34 -7.32
C GLY A 252 4.68 10.29 -8.36
N SER A 253 5.49 10.69 -9.34
CA SER A 253 5.99 9.81 -10.42
C SER A 253 7.36 9.19 -10.14
N GLU A 254 7.90 9.37 -8.93
CA GLU A 254 9.21 8.88 -8.54
C GLU A 254 9.29 7.36 -8.41
N THR A 255 10.40 6.77 -8.88
CA THR A 255 10.68 5.33 -8.68
C THR A 255 11.62 5.07 -7.51
N ASP A 256 12.36 6.08 -7.04
CA ASP A 256 13.06 6.13 -5.75
C ASP A 256 12.98 7.55 -5.15
N VAL A 257 13.34 7.73 -3.87
CA VAL A 257 13.23 9.03 -3.19
C VAL A 257 13.92 10.14 -4.00
N ASP A 258 13.15 11.14 -4.42
CA ASP A 258 13.62 12.31 -5.19
C ASP A 258 14.18 11.99 -6.59
N CYS A 259 13.94 10.79 -7.15
CA CYS A 259 14.43 10.44 -8.47
C CYS A 259 13.61 9.38 -9.23
N GLY A 260 13.87 9.31 -10.54
CA GLY A 260 13.24 8.36 -11.44
C GLY A 260 11.86 8.81 -11.91
N GLY A 261 11.21 8.02 -12.76
CA GLY A 261 10.02 8.45 -13.48
C GLY A 261 10.33 9.37 -14.67
N SER A 262 9.28 9.88 -15.31
CA SER A 262 9.42 10.79 -16.47
C SER A 262 9.70 12.24 -16.10
N ASP A 263 9.29 12.66 -14.91
CA ASP A 263 9.25 14.08 -14.52
C ASP A 263 10.43 14.49 -13.64
N CYS A 264 11.13 13.52 -13.03
CA CYS A 264 12.25 13.75 -12.14
C CYS A 264 13.61 13.43 -12.76
N VAL A 265 14.66 13.84 -12.05
CA VAL A 265 16.03 13.47 -12.41
C VAL A 265 16.20 11.96 -12.32
N LYS A 266 17.02 11.37 -13.18
CA LYS A 266 17.27 9.94 -13.16
C LYS A 266 18.03 9.53 -11.90
N CYS A 267 17.70 8.37 -11.35
CA CYS A 267 18.35 7.76 -10.23
C CYS A 267 19.77 7.29 -10.57
N GLY A 268 20.69 7.49 -9.62
CA GLY A 268 22.03 6.94 -9.69
C GLY A 268 22.05 5.42 -9.45
N VAL A 269 23.25 4.83 -9.54
CA VAL A 269 23.44 3.39 -9.27
C VAL A 269 23.02 3.06 -7.83
N GLY A 270 22.24 2.00 -7.68
CA GLY A 270 21.67 1.55 -6.40
C GLY A 270 20.27 2.12 -6.11
N GLY A 271 19.80 3.10 -6.88
CA GLY A 271 18.44 3.62 -6.76
C GLY A 271 17.38 2.64 -7.26
N ALA A 272 16.17 2.67 -6.70
CA ALA A 272 15.05 1.87 -7.19
C ALA A 272 14.56 2.35 -8.57
N CYS A 273 14.09 1.43 -9.40
CA CYS A 273 13.60 1.72 -10.75
C CYS A 273 12.53 0.73 -11.19
N GLU A 274 11.70 1.14 -12.15
CA GLU A 274 10.78 0.25 -12.88
C GLU A 274 11.26 -0.04 -14.31
N GLY A 275 12.07 0.86 -14.88
CA GLY A 275 12.69 0.69 -16.19
C GLY A 275 13.96 1.52 -16.38
N GLY A 276 14.66 1.30 -17.49
CA GLY A 276 15.92 2.00 -17.77
C GLY A 276 15.78 3.53 -17.88
N ILE A 277 14.59 4.07 -18.14
CA ILE A 277 14.39 5.52 -18.17
C ILE A 277 14.65 6.17 -16.80
N ASP A 278 14.40 5.43 -15.73
CA ASP A 278 14.57 5.88 -14.35
C ASP A 278 16.04 6.01 -13.95
N CYS A 279 16.94 5.30 -14.64
CA CYS A 279 18.34 5.17 -14.24
C CYS A 279 19.25 6.04 -15.10
N GLU A 280 20.19 6.76 -14.47
CA GLU A 280 21.23 7.50 -15.18
C GLU A 280 22.03 6.56 -16.10
N SER A 281 22.29 5.34 -15.63
CA SER A 281 22.94 4.26 -16.39
C SER A 281 22.09 3.67 -17.51
N THR A 282 20.80 3.99 -17.58
CA THR A 282 19.80 3.32 -18.43
C THR A 282 19.60 1.81 -18.18
N SER A 283 20.18 1.28 -17.08
CA SER A 283 20.09 -0.12 -16.69
C SER A 283 19.25 -0.28 -15.43
N CYS A 284 18.07 -0.87 -15.57
CA CYS A 284 17.25 -1.28 -14.43
C CYS A 284 17.25 -2.80 -14.32
N VAL A 285 18.01 -3.34 -13.37
CA VAL A 285 18.18 -4.78 -13.18
C VAL A 285 17.57 -5.16 -11.84
N ALA A 286 16.58 -6.06 -11.88
CA ALA A 286 15.84 -6.52 -10.70
C ALA A 286 15.25 -5.37 -9.85
N GLY A 287 14.80 -4.30 -10.50
CA GLY A 287 14.19 -3.13 -9.85
C GLY A 287 15.18 -2.14 -9.23
N VAL A 288 16.48 -2.27 -9.56
CA VAL A 288 17.53 -1.38 -9.07
C VAL A 288 18.40 -0.89 -10.24
N CYS A 289 18.76 0.39 -10.21
CA CYS A 289 19.67 0.98 -11.16
C CYS A 289 21.05 0.37 -11.01
N ALA A 290 21.48 -0.42 -11.99
CA ALA A 290 22.80 -1.03 -12.02
C ALA A 290 23.77 -0.14 -12.80
N GLY A 291 25.07 -0.28 -12.54
CA GLY A 291 26.07 0.27 -13.46
C GLY A 291 26.00 -0.45 -14.82
N PRO A 292 26.45 0.20 -15.92
CA PRO A 292 26.47 -0.43 -17.23
C PRO A 292 27.35 -1.69 -17.21
N SER A 293 26.86 -2.79 -17.78
CA SER A 293 27.54 -4.09 -17.76
C SER A 293 27.20 -4.87 -19.02
N CYS A 294 28.22 -5.50 -19.63
CA CYS A 294 28.12 -6.31 -20.85
C CYS A 294 27.36 -7.64 -20.70
N THR A 295 26.46 -7.76 -19.73
CA THR A 295 25.62 -8.95 -19.48
C THR A 295 24.28 -8.58 -18.84
N ASP A 296 23.92 -7.29 -18.83
CA ASP A 296 22.73 -6.79 -18.14
C ASP A 296 21.47 -6.77 -19.01
N GLY A 297 21.58 -7.18 -20.29
CA GLY A 297 20.46 -7.39 -21.19
C GLY A 297 19.88 -6.09 -21.76
N VAL A 298 20.52 -4.95 -21.51
CA VAL A 298 20.15 -3.66 -22.09
C VAL A 298 21.32 -3.10 -22.90
N ARG A 299 21.05 -2.12 -23.77
CA ARG A 299 22.11 -1.40 -24.49
C ARG A 299 22.40 -0.11 -23.73
N ASN A 300 23.50 -0.06 -22.99
CA ASN A 300 23.87 1.10 -22.19
C ASN A 300 25.37 1.41 -22.22
N GLY A 301 25.78 2.48 -21.55
CA GLY A 301 27.18 2.94 -21.61
C GLY A 301 27.64 3.20 -23.05
N ASP A 302 28.87 2.80 -23.36
CA ASP A 302 29.48 2.93 -24.70
C ASP A 302 29.26 1.66 -25.56
N GLU A 303 28.21 0.89 -25.28
CA GLU A 303 27.86 -0.33 -26.04
C GLU A 303 27.25 -0.02 -27.40
N THR A 304 27.71 -0.78 -28.40
CA THR A 304 27.28 -0.63 -29.79
C THR A 304 25.98 -1.41 -30.06
N GLY A 305 25.81 -2.56 -29.40
CA GLY A 305 24.56 -3.32 -29.33
C GLY A 305 24.24 -3.74 -27.89
N ILE A 306 23.16 -4.48 -27.66
CA ILE A 306 22.83 -5.00 -26.32
C ILE A 306 23.96 -5.92 -25.85
N ASP A 307 24.61 -5.59 -24.73
CA ASP A 307 25.71 -6.36 -24.12
C ASP A 307 26.92 -6.63 -25.05
N CYS A 308 27.14 -5.81 -26.07
CA CYS A 308 28.19 -6.06 -27.08
C CYS A 308 28.76 -4.78 -27.71
N GLY A 309 30.00 -4.87 -28.20
CA GLY A 309 30.68 -3.77 -28.88
C GLY A 309 32.12 -3.61 -28.43
N VAL A 310 32.74 -2.47 -28.75
CA VAL A 310 34.17 -2.22 -28.45
C VAL A 310 34.51 -2.23 -26.95
N VAL A 311 33.55 -1.85 -26.09
CA VAL A 311 33.73 -1.82 -24.64
C VAL A 311 33.52 -3.18 -23.96
N CYS A 312 32.97 -4.15 -24.70
CA CYS A 312 32.65 -5.47 -24.18
C CYS A 312 33.67 -6.52 -24.65
N PRO A 313 33.88 -7.59 -23.85
CA PRO A 313 34.78 -8.69 -24.25
C PRO A 313 34.35 -9.38 -25.55
N THR A 314 33.04 -9.32 -25.84
CA THR A 314 32.41 -9.99 -26.98
C THR A 314 31.92 -8.93 -27.98
N GLY A 315 32.31 -9.08 -29.24
CA GLY A 315 31.76 -8.27 -30.32
C GLY A 315 30.31 -8.67 -30.64
N CYS A 316 29.57 -7.77 -31.27
CA CYS A 316 28.17 -7.96 -31.61
C CYS A 316 27.96 -9.00 -32.72
N ALA A 317 26.82 -9.70 -32.64
CA ALA A 317 26.40 -10.66 -33.65
C ALA A 317 26.04 -9.98 -34.98
N PRO A 318 26.06 -10.72 -36.10
CA PRO A 318 25.67 -10.18 -37.41
C PRO A 318 24.27 -9.53 -37.40
N GLY A 319 24.11 -8.43 -38.13
CA GLY A 319 22.89 -7.61 -38.22
C GLY A 319 22.77 -6.53 -37.14
N THR A 320 23.64 -6.52 -36.13
CA THR A 320 23.67 -5.47 -35.09
C THR A 320 24.28 -4.18 -35.66
N PRO A 321 23.78 -2.98 -35.31
CA PRO A 321 24.41 -1.73 -35.72
C PRO A 321 25.87 -1.67 -35.29
N CYS A 322 26.73 -1.06 -36.11
CA CYS A 322 28.15 -0.89 -35.81
C CYS A 322 28.70 0.43 -36.32
N THR A 323 29.82 0.87 -35.75
CA THR A 323 30.54 2.07 -36.20
C THR A 323 31.92 1.73 -36.75
N ASN A 324 32.52 0.65 -36.26
CA ASN A 324 33.80 0.15 -36.69
C ASN A 324 33.81 -1.39 -36.63
N GLY A 325 34.81 -2.02 -37.26
CA GLY A 325 34.92 -3.48 -37.26
C GLY A 325 35.05 -4.09 -35.87
N LEU A 326 35.70 -3.41 -34.92
CA LEU A 326 35.91 -3.93 -33.56
C LEU A 326 34.61 -4.11 -32.77
N ASP A 327 33.55 -3.40 -33.14
CA ASP A 327 32.21 -3.58 -32.58
C ASP A 327 31.63 -4.97 -32.87
N CYS A 328 32.07 -5.61 -33.95
CA CYS A 328 31.49 -6.85 -34.45
C CYS A 328 32.31 -8.06 -34.04
N ALA A 329 31.64 -9.17 -33.74
CA ALA A 329 32.30 -10.46 -33.55
C ALA A 329 33.05 -10.88 -34.83
N SER A 330 32.47 -10.57 -36.00
CA SER A 330 33.07 -10.81 -37.32
C SER A 330 34.24 -9.89 -37.66
N LYS A 331 34.49 -8.83 -36.87
CA LYS A 331 35.44 -7.76 -37.21
C LYS A 331 35.08 -6.94 -38.45
N ILE A 332 33.88 -7.15 -39.01
CA ILE A 332 33.42 -6.49 -40.23
C ILE A 332 32.16 -5.70 -39.96
N CYS A 333 32.27 -4.40 -40.20
CA CYS A 333 31.16 -3.46 -40.14
C CYS A 333 30.88 -2.95 -41.56
N GLU A 334 29.74 -3.31 -42.12
CA GLU A 334 29.40 -3.03 -43.51
C GLU A 334 28.19 -2.12 -43.63
N GLY A 335 28.25 -1.16 -44.55
CA GLY A 335 27.18 -0.21 -44.84
C GLY A 335 27.60 1.25 -44.69
N PRO A 336 26.73 2.21 -45.07
CA PRO A 336 27.03 3.63 -44.95
C PRO A 336 27.00 4.08 -43.49
N ALA A 337 27.77 5.13 -43.16
CA ALA A 337 27.86 5.68 -41.81
C ALA A 337 26.46 6.05 -41.27
N GLY A 338 26.11 5.48 -40.11
CA GLY A 338 24.78 5.65 -39.47
C GLY A 338 23.78 4.53 -39.72
N SER A 339 24.07 3.60 -40.65
CA SER A 339 23.28 2.38 -40.84
C SER A 339 24.15 1.14 -41.10
N ALA A 340 25.44 1.22 -40.76
CA ALA A 340 26.34 0.09 -40.88
C ALA A 340 25.97 -0.98 -39.86
N VAL A 341 26.04 -2.24 -40.27
CA VAL A 341 25.71 -3.40 -39.45
C VAL A 341 26.83 -4.42 -39.50
N CYS A 342 26.94 -5.24 -38.45
CA CYS A 342 27.90 -6.32 -38.41
C CYS A 342 27.56 -7.35 -39.49
N SER A 343 28.48 -7.60 -40.41
CA SER A 343 28.27 -8.61 -41.45
C SER A 343 28.57 -10.01 -40.91
N THR A 344 27.99 -11.02 -41.57
CA THR A 344 28.36 -12.42 -41.33
C THR A 344 29.83 -12.65 -41.74
N PRO A 345 30.61 -13.40 -40.95
CA PRO A 345 31.93 -13.91 -41.36
C PRO A 345 31.89 -14.50 -42.78
N SER A 346 32.85 -14.15 -43.63
CA SER A 346 32.91 -14.60 -45.02
C SER A 346 34.28 -15.17 -45.35
N CYS A 347 34.32 -16.37 -45.94
CA CYS A 347 35.53 -17.09 -46.35
C CYS A 347 36.36 -16.45 -47.49
N PHE A 348 36.19 -15.15 -47.75
CA PHE A 348 36.84 -14.42 -48.84
C PHE A 348 37.03 -12.93 -48.50
N ASP A 349 36.94 -12.56 -47.23
CA ASP A 349 36.92 -11.17 -46.76
C ASP A 349 38.29 -10.67 -46.27
N GLY A 350 39.29 -11.55 -46.18
CA GLY A 350 40.66 -11.22 -45.80
C GLY A 350 40.88 -11.15 -44.29
N GLU A 351 39.84 -11.36 -43.48
CA GLU A 351 39.90 -11.38 -42.02
C GLU A 351 40.01 -12.82 -41.51
N HIS A 352 40.35 -12.99 -40.23
CA HIS A 352 40.31 -14.30 -39.57
C HIS A 352 39.18 -14.26 -38.54
N ASN A 353 38.00 -14.69 -38.97
CA ASN A 353 36.77 -14.58 -38.20
C ASN A 353 35.91 -15.86 -38.35
N GLY A 354 34.78 -15.93 -37.63
CA GLY A 354 33.93 -17.12 -37.68
C GLY A 354 34.62 -18.39 -37.14
N ASP A 355 34.49 -19.50 -37.87
CA ASP A 355 35.12 -20.79 -37.55
C ASP A 355 36.31 -21.13 -38.44
N GLU A 356 36.85 -20.13 -39.16
CA GLU A 356 38.07 -20.25 -39.94
C GLU A 356 39.25 -20.68 -39.06
N THR A 357 40.11 -21.55 -39.60
CA THR A 357 41.35 -21.93 -38.89
C THR A 357 42.51 -21.02 -39.23
N SER A 358 42.41 -20.31 -40.36
CA SER A 358 43.28 -19.21 -40.74
C SER A 358 42.54 -18.31 -41.75
N TYR A 359 43.01 -17.07 -41.95
CA TYR A 359 42.44 -16.08 -42.88
C TYR A 359 41.77 -16.70 -44.11
N ASP A 360 40.45 -16.61 -44.22
CA ASP A 360 39.62 -17.11 -45.32
C ASP A 360 39.75 -18.62 -45.65
N CYS A 361 40.24 -19.45 -44.73
CA CYS A 361 40.44 -20.88 -45.00
C CYS A 361 40.23 -21.79 -43.79
N GLY A 362 39.84 -23.03 -44.08
CA GLY A 362 39.59 -24.05 -43.06
C GLY A 362 38.23 -23.88 -42.37
N GLY A 363 37.92 -24.76 -41.41
CA GLY A 363 36.62 -24.77 -40.75
C GLY A 363 35.48 -25.07 -41.74
N SER A 364 34.42 -24.26 -41.68
CA SER A 364 33.28 -24.35 -42.60
C SER A 364 33.56 -23.85 -44.02
N CYS A 365 34.71 -23.22 -44.27
CA CYS A 365 35.04 -22.69 -45.59
C CYS A 365 35.30 -23.80 -46.62
N ASP A 366 34.77 -23.57 -47.82
CA ASP A 366 35.06 -24.39 -49.00
C ASP A 366 36.55 -24.32 -49.39
N VAL A 367 37.18 -23.17 -49.12
CA VAL A 367 38.61 -22.94 -49.32
C VAL A 367 39.40 -23.65 -48.23
N LYS A 368 40.24 -24.61 -48.63
CA LYS A 368 41.12 -25.35 -47.72
C LYS A 368 42.47 -24.66 -47.61
N CYS A 369 43.01 -24.64 -46.39
CA CYS A 369 44.24 -23.95 -46.07
C CYS A 369 45.46 -24.55 -46.78
N PRO A 370 46.39 -23.69 -47.24
CA PRO A 370 47.68 -24.14 -47.76
C PRO A 370 48.54 -24.86 -46.72
N PRO A 371 49.58 -25.60 -47.14
CA PRO A 371 50.57 -26.16 -46.25
C PRO A 371 51.19 -25.10 -45.32
N PHE A 372 51.48 -25.50 -44.08
CA PHE A 372 52.01 -24.68 -42.98
C PHE A 372 51.05 -23.68 -42.33
N TYR A 373 49.82 -23.54 -42.85
CA TYR A 373 48.79 -22.73 -42.21
C TYR A 373 48.13 -23.47 -41.05
N PRO A 374 47.61 -22.77 -40.02
CA PRO A 374 46.94 -23.41 -38.90
C PRO A 374 45.72 -24.22 -39.32
N CYS A 375 45.48 -25.33 -38.60
CA CYS A 375 44.36 -26.24 -38.81
C CYS A 375 43.91 -26.86 -37.49
N LEU A 376 42.64 -27.29 -37.43
CA LEU A 376 42.07 -28.00 -36.29
C LEU A 376 41.72 -29.45 -36.66
N VAL A 377 41.27 -29.66 -37.90
CA VAL A 377 40.94 -30.96 -38.46
C VAL A 377 41.62 -31.18 -39.80
N HIS A 378 41.75 -32.45 -40.17
CA HIS A 378 42.32 -32.87 -41.46
C HIS A 378 41.61 -32.23 -42.66
N ALA A 379 40.30 -32.00 -42.54
CA ALA A 379 39.47 -31.40 -43.58
C ALA A 379 39.76 -29.91 -43.81
N ASP A 380 40.50 -29.24 -42.93
CA ASP A 380 40.86 -27.82 -43.10
C ASP A 380 41.97 -27.64 -44.14
N CYS A 381 42.78 -28.68 -44.36
CA CYS A 381 43.97 -28.61 -45.17
C CYS A 381 43.71 -29.08 -46.60
N LYS A 382 44.30 -28.40 -47.58
CA LYS A 382 44.18 -28.80 -49.00
C LYS A 382 44.76 -30.20 -49.27
N GLY A 383 45.81 -30.56 -48.54
CA GLY A 383 46.39 -31.91 -48.53
C GLY A 383 45.66 -32.95 -47.65
N GLY A 384 44.60 -32.53 -46.96
CA GLY A 384 43.81 -33.40 -46.09
C GLY A 384 44.52 -33.87 -44.82
N VAL A 385 45.68 -33.31 -44.47
CA VAL A 385 46.49 -33.73 -43.31
C VAL A 385 46.83 -32.54 -42.42
N CYS A 386 46.33 -32.58 -41.18
CA CYS A 386 46.65 -31.62 -40.13
C CYS A 386 47.58 -32.29 -39.10
N ASP A 387 48.74 -31.68 -38.82
CA ASP A 387 49.69 -32.23 -37.84
C ASP A 387 49.07 -32.11 -36.42
N PRO A 388 48.84 -33.22 -35.70
CA PRO A 388 48.14 -33.19 -34.41
C PRO A 388 48.97 -32.55 -33.28
N VAL A 389 50.28 -32.33 -33.48
CA VAL A 389 51.16 -31.69 -32.50
C VAL A 389 51.40 -30.23 -32.86
N LYS A 390 51.63 -29.94 -34.16
CA LYS A 390 51.93 -28.57 -34.61
C LYS A 390 50.68 -27.76 -34.96
N LEU A 391 49.51 -28.40 -35.10
CA LEU A 391 48.25 -27.79 -35.52
C LEU A 391 48.41 -26.97 -36.81
N THR A 392 49.22 -27.47 -37.74
CA THR A 392 49.46 -26.86 -39.06
C THR A 392 49.31 -27.88 -40.17
N CYS A 393 48.85 -27.41 -41.34
CA CYS A 393 48.66 -28.25 -42.51
C CYS A 393 49.98 -28.85 -42.97
N THR A 394 50.04 -30.17 -43.01
CA THR A 394 51.24 -30.88 -43.44
C THR A 394 51.31 -30.89 -44.96
N PRO A 395 52.48 -30.64 -45.57
CA PRO A 395 52.67 -30.79 -47.00
C PRO A 395 52.43 -32.25 -47.45
N THR A 396 51.73 -32.46 -48.56
CA THR A 396 51.36 -33.79 -49.09
C THR A 396 51.38 -33.82 -50.60
N CYS A 397 51.52 -35.02 -51.18
CA CYS A 397 51.47 -35.29 -52.62
C CYS A 397 50.10 -35.11 -53.31
N ALA A 398 49.22 -34.28 -52.76
CA ALA A 398 47.89 -33.99 -53.29
C ALA A 398 47.38 -32.59 -52.89
N ASP A 399 48.26 -31.71 -52.41
CA ASP A 399 47.88 -30.37 -51.94
C ASP A 399 48.00 -29.29 -53.04
N GLY A 400 48.53 -29.64 -54.21
CA GLY A 400 48.68 -28.76 -55.37
C GLY A 400 49.84 -27.78 -55.25
N TYR A 401 50.77 -27.99 -54.32
CA TYR A 401 51.96 -27.16 -54.14
C TYR A 401 53.22 -28.01 -54.25
N GLN A 402 54.21 -27.55 -55.02
CA GLN A 402 55.51 -28.21 -55.06
C GLN A 402 56.26 -28.03 -53.73
N ASN A 403 56.15 -29.01 -52.85
CA ASN A 403 56.74 -28.98 -51.50
C ASN A 403 57.25 -30.37 -51.08
N ALA A 404 57.71 -30.54 -49.84
CA ALA A 404 58.14 -31.83 -49.27
C ALA A 404 59.11 -32.69 -50.11
N GLY A 405 59.88 -32.09 -51.03
CA GLY A 405 60.84 -32.79 -51.90
C GLY A 405 60.30 -33.22 -53.26
N GLU A 406 59.09 -32.80 -53.63
CA GLU A 406 58.50 -32.96 -54.96
C GLU A 406 59.30 -32.29 -56.07
N THR A 407 59.32 -32.91 -57.25
CA THR A 407 59.98 -32.34 -58.42
C THR A 407 59.06 -31.44 -59.24
N ASP A 408 57.74 -31.58 -59.10
CA ASP A 408 56.68 -30.76 -59.68
C ASP A 408 55.43 -30.86 -58.76
N PRO A 409 54.46 -29.93 -58.75
CA PRO A 409 53.32 -30.00 -57.82
C PRO A 409 52.61 -31.35 -57.83
N ASP A 410 52.54 -31.99 -56.65
CA ASP A 410 51.94 -33.30 -56.41
C ASP A 410 52.55 -34.47 -57.22
N CYS A 411 53.77 -34.34 -57.77
CA CYS A 411 54.41 -35.44 -58.48
C CYS A 411 55.96 -35.46 -58.43
N GLY A 412 56.48 -36.66 -58.67
CA GLY A 412 57.92 -36.93 -58.69
C GLY A 412 58.58 -36.86 -57.31
N GLY A 413 59.87 -37.18 -57.24
CA GLY A 413 60.61 -37.26 -55.98
C GLY A 413 60.03 -38.33 -55.03
N PRO A 414 59.63 -37.98 -53.79
CA PRO A 414 59.08 -38.91 -52.81
C PRO A 414 57.62 -39.31 -53.09
N CYS A 415 56.95 -38.67 -54.04
CA CYS A 415 55.54 -38.91 -54.32
C CYS A 415 55.30 -40.15 -55.17
N PRO A 416 54.22 -40.92 -54.88
CA PRO A 416 53.89 -42.13 -55.65
C PRO A 416 53.42 -41.80 -57.08
N LYS A 417 52.88 -40.60 -57.28
CA LYS A 417 52.45 -40.11 -58.60
C LYS A 417 53.67 -39.59 -59.36
N ARG A 418 53.85 -40.10 -60.58
CA ARG A 418 54.92 -39.66 -61.48
C ARG A 418 54.44 -38.54 -62.39
N CYS A 419 55.34 -37.64 -62.77
CA CYS A 419 55.05 -36.46 -63.54
C CYS A 419 54.75 -36.78 -65.02
N PRO A 420 53.72 -36.13 -65.61
CA PRO A 420 53.33 -36.31 -67.01
C PRO A 420 54.33 -35.62 -67.95
N GLU A 421 54.10 -35.77 -69.27
CA GLU A 421 54.91 -35.11 -70.29
C GLU A 421 54.95 -33.59 -70.11
N GLY A 422 56.14 -33.01 -70.14
CA GLY A 422 56.41 -31.59 -69.88
C GLY A 422 56.59 -31.23 -68.40
N GLY A 423 56.22 -32.10 -67.46
CA GLY A 423 56.40 -31.89 -66.02
C GLY A 423 57.87 -31.88 -65.61
N HIS A 424 58.15 -31.26 -64.46
CA HIS A 424 59.50 -31.11 -63.93
C HIS A 424 60.02 -32.40 -63.28
N CYS A 425 61.30 -32.72 -63.51
CA CYS A 425 61.95 -33.93 -62.99
C CYS A 425 63.41 -33.67 -62.64
N ASN A 426 63.94 -34.45 -61.69
CA ASN A 426 65.39 -34.51 -61.42
C ASN A 426 66.01 -35.77 -62.02
N THR A 427 65.25 -36.87 -62.05
CA THR A 427 65.68 -38.15 -62.61
C THR A 427 64.55 -38.79 -63.41
N SER A 428 64.85 -39.73 -64.30
CA SER A 428 63.82 -40.43 -65.09
C SER A 428 62.85 -41.26 -64.22
N ILE A 429 63.11 -41.47 -62.92
CA ILE A 429 62.15 -42.13 -62.02
C ILE A 429 60.96 -41.23 -61.70
N ASP A 430 61.13 -39.91 -61.79
CA ASP A 430 60.09 -38.93 -61.48
C ASP A 430 59.03 -38.88 -62.57
N CYS A 431 59.34 -39.38 -63.78
CA CYS A 431 58.47 -39.33 -64.95
C CYS A 431 57.61 -40.60 -65.12
N VAL A 432 56.42 -40.47 -65.71
CA VAL A 432 55.58 -41.62 -66.08
C VAL A 432 56.33 -42.59 -67.01
N PRO A 433 55.94 -43.89 -67.03
CA PRO A 433 56.57 -44.86 -67.90
C PRO A 433 56.56 -44.40 -69.38
N ASN A 434 57.71 -44.54 -70.05
CA ASN A 434 58.00 -44.09 -71.44
C ASN A 434 58.42 -42.62 -71.61
N LEU A 435 58.68 -41.88 -70.53
CA LEU A 435 59.34 -40.59 -70.59
C LEU A 435 60.68 -40.65 -69.84
N ASN A 436 61.67 -39.92 -70.33
CA ASN A 436 62.95 -39.73 -69.66
C ASN A 436 63.09 -38.29 -69.17
N CYS A 437 63.85 -38.11 -68.09
CA CYS A 437 64.16 -36.78 -67.63
C CYS A 437 65.28 -36.17 -68.49
N PHE A 438 64.92 -35.19 -69.32
CA PHE A 438 65.87 -34.48 -70.18
C PHE A 438 65.80 -32.99 -69.92
N GLN A 439 66.93 -32.37 -69.59
CA GLN A 439 67.03 -30.95 -69.22
C GLN A 439 66.05 -30.51 -68.11
N GLY A 440 65.71 -31.41 -67.19
CA GLY A 440 64.80 -31.12 -66.07
C GLY A 440 63.31 -31.25 -66.40
N HIS A 441 62.97 -31.80 -67.58
CA HIS A 441 61.59 -32.04 -68.01
C HIS A 441 61.38 -33.49 -68.45
N CYS A 442 60.19 -34.03 -68.17
CA CYS A 442 59.77 -35.35 -68.63
C CYS A 442 59.41 -35.31 -70.11
N LEU A 443 60.26 -35.89 -70.96
CA LEU A 443 60.11 -35.89 -72.42
C LEU A 443 60.22 -37.32 -72.98
N PRO A 444 59.57 -37.62 -74.12
CA PRO A 444 59.57 -38.97 -74.71
C PRO A 444 60.96 -39.47 -75.14
#